data_AF-A0A7U5Y4J6-F1
#
_entry.id   AF-A0A7U5Y4J6-F1
#
_cell.length_a   1.000
_cell.length_b   1.000
_cell.length_c   1.000
_cell.angle_alpha   90.00
_cell.angle_beta   90.00
_cell.angle_gamma   90.00
#
_symmetry.space_group_name_H-M   'P 1'
#
loop_
_entity.id
_entity.type
_entity.pdbx_description
1 polymer ?
#
loop_
_entity_poly.entity_id
_entity_poly.type
_entity_poly.pdbx_seq_one_letter_code
_entity_poly.pdbx_strand_id
1 'polypeptide(L)'
;MSSTINQQRRTMMKAVSATGLAAAGAANGVRAAIAEDPWARAKEIADRLSQPLRFRDQDFLITEFGAAPCALAKVKAWVSHDDQAMVDTQAPGAHDCYAAIKAAIAACHKAGGGRVVIPAGNWYVAGPIVLLSNVHVHLKKGAHVYFSNDPRDYAKYGDFDCGANGKLVITRWQSNDCLNFASMIYAYGQDNIALTGEDWTSVLNGQGGVPFAGGSDCWWTWKGKNRTINPVSQANTPGDGPGKINQRIANPANPASLREVAPHLTEAERLLIQGDGDKWRADEQYLPALSEAGVPLARRVFGLGHYLRPSMVHLIGCTNVLLQGYHVIHTPFWQHHPVHCRNLVIRNVHAESHGPNSDGFDPEACDMVLVEGCTFDAGDDCIAIKAGKNRDTQYGPSQNIVIQNCVMHSGHGAVTLGSEMAGGIQNVYAQNLVFENTHWATNPLNTAIRLKTNLNRGGYLRNFYVRNVKIPNGVQTSPSFYASLPGSPIASKTVATAAGAVVTFDCDYTPTADTVRLRPPVVDNIQISNVTVGNVKTKKGELASCYQAIVILGPVASDYNGPQPMPAVVPVTNVVISDCDFGTPVNREQPWYLYNVKGLQLARVKVAGKEISTTLSA
;
A
#
# COMPACT_ATOMS: atom_id res chain seq x y z
N MET A 1 -28.60 12.97 21.59
CA MET A 1 -29.13 13.99 20.66
C MET A 1 -28.99 13.42 19.25
N SER A 2 -30.12 13.22 18.57
CA SER A 2 -30.21 12.55 17.28
C SER A 2 -29.85 13.52 16.15
N SER A 3 -28.81 13.24 15.37
CA SER A 3 -28.59 13.92 14.09
C SER A 3 -28.76 12.93 12.94
N THR A 4 -29.82 13.17 12.18
CA THR A 4 -30.24 12.51 10.96
C THR A 4 -29.16 12.58 9.87
N ILE A 5 -28.73 11.40 9.40
CA ILE A 5 -27.92 11.26 8.19
C ILE A 5 -28.82 11.53 6.97
N ASN A 6 -28.43 12.53 6.19
CA ASN A 6 -29.12 13.02 5.01
C ASN A 6 -29.14 11.95 3.89
N GLN A 7 -30.26 11.22 3.79
CA GLN A 7 -30.57 10.29 2.71
C GLN A 7 -31.22 11.00 1.51
N GLN A 8 -30.48 11.86 0.81
CA GLN A 8 -30.93 12.36 -0.49
C GLN A 8 -29.83 12.25 -1.54
N ARG A 9 -29.83 11.12 -2.26
CA ARG A 9 -29.45 10.97 -3.67
C ARG A 9 -29.68 9.52 -4.14
N ARG A 10 -30.95 9.11 -4.18
CA ARG A 10 -31.39 7.87 -4.85
C ARG A 10 -32.79 8.07 -5.40
N THR A 11 -32.92 8.68 -6.58
CA THR A 11 -33.99 8.40 -7.55
C THR A 11 -33.85 9.31 -8.77
N MET A 12 -33.29 8.77 -9.86
CA MET A 12 -33.85 8.97 -11.20
C MET A 12 -33.06 8.12 -12.19
N MET A 13 -33.66 7.02 -12.64
CA MET A 13 -33.52 6.46 -13.98
C MET A 13 -34.26 5.13 -13.99
N LYS A 14 -35.53 5.17 -14.39
CA LYS A 14 -36.29 4.06 -14.97
C LYS A 14 -37.65 4.60 -15.41
N ALA A 15 -37.80 4.78 -16.72
CA ALA A 15 -39.04 4.61 -17.51
C ALA A 15 -39.04 5.58 -18.70
N VAL A 16 -38.53 5.12 -19.85
CA VAL A 16 -39.17 5.37 -21.14
C VAL A 16 -38.91 4.15 -22.01
N SER A 17 -39.96 3.38 -22.28
CA SER A 17 -39.99 2.35 -23.32
C SER A 17 -41.00 2.76 -24.38
N ALA A 18 -40.49 2.83 -25.60
CA ALA A 18 -41.10 2.52 -26.90
C ALA A 18 -42.36 3.28 -27.35
N THR A 19 -42.16 4.15 -28.36
CA THR A 19 -43.02 4.17 -29.55
C THR A 19 -42.18 4.63 -30.75
N GLY A 20 -42.31 3.92 -31.87
CA GLY A 20 -41.33 3.90 -32.97
C GLY A 20 -41.41 5.04 -33.99
N LEU A 21 -40.48 5.01 -34.95
CA LEU A 21 -40.74 5.20 -36.38
C LEU A 21 -39.49 4.82 -37.20
N ALA A 22 -39.76 4.49 -38.46
CA ALA A 22 -38.93 3.71 -39.37
C ALA A 22 -37.85 4.50 -40.15
N ALA A 23 -36.85 3.73 -40.61
CA ALA A 23 -36.10 3.83 -41.86
C ALA A 23 -35.41 5.15 -42.27
N ALA A 24 -34.07 5.13 -42.26
CA ALA A 24 -33.26 5.59 -43.39
C ALA A 24 -31.86 4.97 -43.29
N GLY A 25 -31.44 4.26 -44.33
CA GLY A 25 -30.10 3.69 -44.43
C GLY A 25 -29.05 4.77 -44.61
N ALA A 26 -27.93 4.64 -43.91
CA ALA A 26 -26.68 5.26 -44.27
C ALA A 26 -25.56 4.27 -43.94
N ALA A 27 -24.75 3.97 -44.95
CA ALA A 27 -23.57 3.14 -44.85
C ALA A 27 -22.56 3.79 -43.89
N ASN A 28 -22.50 3.30 -42.65
CA ASN A 28 -21.41 3.66 -41.74
C ASN A 28 -20.27 2.67 -41.98
N GLY A 29 -19.29 3.12 -42.76
CA GLY A 29 -17.97 2.51 -42.82
C GLY A 29 -17.42 2.41 -41.40
N VAL A 30 -17.07 1.19 -41.00
CA VAL A 30 -16.37 0.91 -39.74
C VAL A 30 -14.97 1.51 -39.88
N ARG A 31 -14.82 2.78 -39.48
CA ARG A 31 -13.50 3.29 -39.11
C ARG A 31 -13.10 2.50 -37.87
N ALA A 32 -12.13 1.61 -38.00
CA ALA A 32 -11.43 1.08 -36.84
C ALA A 32 -10.97 2.29 -36.01
N ALA A 33 -11.53 2.45 -34.81
CA ALA A 33 -11.09 3.50 -33.90
C ALA A 33 -9.60 3.28 -33.68
N ILE A 34 -8.76 4.22 -34.10
CA ILE A 34 -7.35 4.25 -33.72
C ILE A 34 -7.37 4.22 -32.19
N ALA A 35 -6.78 3.19 -31.59
CA ALA A 35 -6.69 3.10 -30.14
C ALA A 35 -6.01 4.38 -29.64
N GLU A 36 -6.72 5.15 -28.83
CA GLU A 36 -6.24 6.42 -28.29
C GLU A 36 -4.97 6.17 -27.49
N ASP A 37 -3.92 6.97 -27.72
CA ASP A 37 -2.63 6.80 -27.01
C ASP A 37 -2.88 6.92 -25.49
N PRO A 38 -2.68 5.85 -24.71
CA PRO A 38 -2.93 5.87 -23.27
C PRO A 38 -2.10 6.96 -22.55
N TRP A 39 -0.97 7.38 -23.12
CA TRP A 39 -0.10 8.40 -22.54
C TRP A 39 -0.63 9.83 -22.70
N ALA A 40 -1.55 10.09 -23.64
CA ALA A 40 -2.26 11.37 -23.70
C ALA A 40 -3.06 11.59 -22.41
N ARG A 41 -3.76 10.53 -21.94
CA ARG A 41 -4.48 10.56 -20.67
C ARG A 41 -3.55 10.75 -19.47
N ALA A 42 -2.39 10.08 -19.46
CA ALA A 42 -1.38 10.29 -18.42
C ALA A 42 -0.93 11.76 -18.35
N LYS A 43 -0.68 12.38 -19.51
CA LYS A 43 -0.30 13.80 -19.59
C LYS A 43 -1.40 14.71 -19.05
N GLU A 44 -2.66 14.49 -19.44
CA GLU A 44 -3.79 15.28 -18.92
C GLU A 44 -3.90 15.23 -17.39
N ILE A 45 -3.71 14.05 -16.79
CA ILE A 45 -3.73 13.87 -15.34
C ILE A 45 -2.59 14.67 -14.71
N ALA A 46 -1.36 14.54 -15.22
CA ALA A 46 -0.20 15.27 -14.71
C ALA A 46 -0.36 16.79 -14.86
N ASP A 47 -0.79 17.27 -16.04
CA ASP A 47 -1.01 18.70 -16.29
C ASP A 47 -2.06 19.27 -15.33
N ARG A 48 -3.18 18.56 -15.12
CA ARG A 48 -4.23 18.98 -14.19
C ARG A 48 -3.73 19.04 -12.76
N LEU A 49 -2.96 18.05 -12.32
CA LEU A 49 -2.47 17.93 -10.94
C LEU A 49 -1.16 18.71 -10.69
N SER A 50 -0.56 19.29 -11.72
CA SER A 50 0.55 20.23 -11.58
C SER A 50 0.10 21.58 -10.99
N GLN A 51 -1.19 21.89 -11.05
CA GLN A 51 -1.74 23.14 -10.52
C GLN A 51 -1.63 23.19 -8.99
N PRO A 52 -1.02 24.24 -8.41
CA PRO A 52 -0.85 24.33 -6.97
C PRO A 52 -2.20 24.54 -6.27
N LEU A 53 -2.35 23.91 -5.11
CA LEU A 53 -3.44 24.22 -4.20
C LEU A 53 -3.31 25.66 -3.69
N ARG A 54 -4.45 26.30 -3.43
CA ARG A 54 -4.50 27.68 -2.93
C ARG A 54 -4.94 27.69 -1.49
N PHE A 55 -4.19 28.41 -0.67
CA PHE A 55 -4.48 28.64 0.74
C PHE A 55 -4.58 30.13 0.99
N ARG A 56 -5.27 30.51 2.08
CA ARG A 56 -5.24 31.87 2.58
C ARG A 56 -3.81 32.25 2.93
N ASP A 57 -3.40 33.47 2.58
CA ASP A 57 -2.06 33.98 2.90
C ASP A 57 -2.02 34.46 4.36
N GLN A 58 -1.95 33.50 5.28
CA GLN A 58 -1.85 33.74 6.72
C GLN A 58 -1.13 32.57 7.39
N ASP A 59 -0.12 32.89 8.19
CA ASP A 59 0.62 31.94 8.99
C ASP A 59 0.04 31.80 10.40
N PHE A 60 0.12 30.57 10.93
CA PHE A 60 -0.20 30.20 12.30
C PHE A 60 1.02 29.43 12.84
N LEU A 61 1.88 30.10 13.61
CA LEU A 61 3.08 29.47 14.14
C LEU A 61 2.74 28.64 15.37
N ILE A 62 3.15 27.37 15.41
CA ILE A 62 2.83 26.48 16.53
C ILE A 62 3.33 27.00 17.89
N THR A 63 4.38 27.83 17.90
CA THR A 63 4.95 28.46 19.09
C THR A 63 4.02 29.51 19.72
N GLU A 64 3.20 30.19 18.91
CA GLU A 64 2.17 31.11 19.39
C GLU A 64 1.02 30.39 20.11
N PHE A 65 0.91 29.07 19.89
CA PHE A 65 -0.04 28.18 20.54
C PHE A 65 0.59 27.37 21.69
N GLY A 66 1.82 27.71 22.10
CA GLY A 66 2.50 27.10 23.24
C GLY A 66 3.33 25.86 22.93
N ALA A 67 3.63 25.57 21.66
CA ALA A 67 4.63 24.57 21.33
C ALA A 67 6.03 25.04 21.75
N ALA A 68 6.87 24.13 22.21
CA ALA A 68 8.26 24.39 22.55
C ALA A 68 9.14 23.23 22.06
N PRO A 69 10.37 23.51 21.58
CA PRO A 69 11.26 22.46 21.13
C PRO A 69 11.73 21.59 22.30
N CYS A 70 12.09 20.35 22.01
CA CYS A 70 12.63 19.40 22.99
C CYS A 70 14.12 19.11 22.78
N ALA A 71 14.79 18.74 23.86
CA ALA A 71 16.10 18.08 23.77
C ALA A 71 15.93 16.64 23.31
N LEU A 72 17.00 16.09 22.71
CA LEU A 72 17.05 14.70 22.27
C LEU A 72 17.90 13.86 23.22
N ALA A 73 17.55 12.58 23.31
CA ALA A 73 18.34 11.54 23.95
C ALA A 73 18.62 10.43 22.93
N LYS A 74 19.67 9.65 23.19
CA LYS A 74 20.01 8.47 22.38
C LYS A 74 19.39 7.23 23.02
N VAL A 75 18.76 6.39 22.20
CA VAL A 75 18.21 5.09 22.62
C VAL A 75 18.62 4.01 21.63
N LYS A 76 18.85 2.79 22.13
CA LYS A 76 19.06 1.63 21.27
C LYS A 76 17.70 1.20 20.70
N ALA A 77 17.56 1.26 19.38
CA ALA A 77 16.31 0.98 18.67
C ALA A 77 16.56 0.10 17.46
N TRP A 78 15.50 -0.53 16.97
CA TRP A 78 15.52 -1.18 15.65
C TRP A 78 15.55 -0.11 14.56
N VAL A 79 16.41 -0.31 13.55
CA VAL A 79 16.49 0.56 12.36
C VAL A 79 16.15 -0.19 11.07
N SER A 80 16.18 -1.52 11.12
CA SER A 80 15.71 -2.43 10.07
C SER A 80 15.06 -3.66 10.73
N HIS A 81 14.75 -4.68 9.93
CA HIS A 81 14.27 -5.96 10.44
C HIS A 81 15.30 -6.68 11.33
N ASP A 82 16.57 -6.55 10.97
CA ASP A 82 17.65 -7.37 11.54
C ASP A 82 18.65 -6.52 12.35
N ASP A 83 18.64 -5.19 12.20
CA ASP A 83 19.65 -4.29 12.77
C ASP A 83 19.09 -3.36 13.85
N GLN A 84 19.93 -3.11 14.85
CA GLN A 84 19.71 -2.10 15.88
C GLN A 84 20.84 -1.07 15.86
N ALA A 85 20.49 0.19 16.10
CA ALA A 85 21.45 1.28 16.25
C ALA A 85 21.05 2.22 17.40
N MET A 86 21.97 3.11 17.78
CA MET A 86 21.65 4.23 18.66
C MET A 86 21.00 5.33 17.82
N VAL A 87 19.71 5.58 18.05
CA VAL A 87 18.94 6.62 17.35
C VAL A 87 18.58 7.76 18.28
N ASP A 88 18.26 8.92 17.71
CA ASP A 88 17.70 10.03 18.46
C ASP A 88 16.22 9.82 18.75
N THR A 89 15.82 10.13 19.97
CA THR A 89 14.43 10.19 20.45
C THR A 89 14.27 11.40 21.35
N GLN A 90 13.04 11.77 21.72
CA GLN A 90 12.80 12.82 22.70
C GLN A 90 13.46 12.49 24.04
N ALA A 91 14.05 13.50 24.69
CA ALA A 91 14.53 13.34 26.06
C ALA A 91 13.35 13.09 27.04
N PRO A 92 13.56 12.37 28.15
CA PRO A 92 12.54 12.21 29.18
C PRO A 92 12.00 13.56 29.67
N GLY A 93 10.67 13.67 29.78
CA GLY A 93 10.01 14.91 30.18
C GLY A 93 9.92 15.98 29.09
N ALA A 94 10.19 15.63 27.82
CA ALA A 94 10.01 16.53 26.69
C ALA A 94 8.60 17.16 26.65
N HIS A 95 8.55 18.43 26.26
CA HIS A 95 7.30 19.17 26.10
C HIS A 95 6.45 18.58 24.97
N ASP A 96 5.23 18.17 25.29
CA ASP A 96 4.27 17.65 24.31
C ASP A 96 3.63 18.79 23.51
N CYS A 97 3.90 18.82 22.20
CA CYS A 97 3.38 19.82 21.28
C CYS A 97 2.01 19.48 20.69
N TYR A 98 1.40 18.32 21.00
CA TYR A 98 0.11 17.91 20.45
C TYR A 98 -0.98 18.97 20.63
N ALA A 99 -1.15 19.48 21.85
CA ALA A 99 -2.20 20.46 22.15
C ALA A 99 -2.00 21.78 21.37
N ALA A 100 -0.76 22.24 21.25
CA ALA A 100 -0.41 23.46 20.53
C ALA A 100 -0.65 23.31 19.02
N ILE A 101 -0.21 22.20 18.41
CA ILE A 101 -0.41 21.92 16.99
C ILE A 101 -1.90 21.79 16.67
N LYS A 102 -2.67 21.07 17.50
CA LYS A 102 -4.12 20.95 17.37
C LYS A 102 -4.80 22.33 17.41
N ALA A 103 -4.41 23.18 18.36
CA ALA A 103 -4.97 24.53 18.49
C ALA A 103 -4.63 25.41 17.29
N ALA A 104 -3.40 25.35 16.77
CA ALA A 104 -2.97 26.09 15.59
C ALA A 104 -3.77 25.66 14.34
N ILE A 105 -3.96 24.34 14.12
CA ILE A 105 -4.77 23.81 13.03
C ILE A 105 -6.23 24.24 13.15
N ALA A 106 -6.82 24.16 14.34
CA ALA A 106 -8.20 24.59 14.57
C ALA A 106 -8.38 26.09 14.32
N ALA A 107 -7.44 26.92 14.76
CA ALA A 107 -7.46 28.36 14.54
C ALA A 107 -7.31 28.70 13.04
N CYS A 108 -6.38 28.04 12.35
CA CYS A 108 -6.18 28.16 10.91
C CYS A 108 -7.45 27.81 10.13
N HIS A 109 -8.03 26.64 10.40
CA HIS A 109 -9.29 26.22 9.77
C HIS A 109 -10.43 27.22 10.04
N LYS A 110 -10.60 27.65 11.30
CA LYS A 110 -11.64 28.61 11.71
C LYS A 110 -11.49 29.97 11.02
N ALA A 111 -10.28 30.38 10.66
CA ALA A 111 -10.01 31.62 9.92
C ALA A 111 -10.31 31.50 8.41
N GLY A 112 -10.79 30.35 7.94
CA GLY A 112 -11.01 30.06 6.52
C GLY A 112 -9.80 29.44 5.83
N GLY A 113 -8.81 28.96 6.59
CA GLY A 113 -7.60 28.32 6.09
C GLY A 113 -6.34 29.16 6.27
N GLY A 114 -5.23 28.62 5.77
CA GLY A 114 -3.91 29.24 5.90
C GLY A 114 -2.82 28.20 6.10
N ARG A 115 -1.65 28.65 6.55
CA ARG A 115 -0.48 27.81 6.75
C ARG A 115 -0.14 27.68 8.24
N VAL A 116 -0.18 26.45 8.74
CA VAL A 116 0.34 26.12 10.08
C VAL A 116 1.82 25.82 9.97
N VAL A 117 2.66 26.65 10.58
CA VAL A 117 4.13 26.59 10.42
C VAL A 117 4.76 25.89 11.62
N ILE A 118 5.53 24.84 11.33
CA ILE A 118 6.43 24.16 12.28
C ILE A 118 7.86 24.68 12.01
N PRO A 119 8.41 25.55 12.88
CA PRO A 119 9.75 26.11 12.68
C PRO A 119 10.87 25.06 12.80
N ALA A 120 12.09 25.47 12.43
CA ALA A 120 13.29 24.67 12.68
C ALA A 120 13.42 24.30 14.18
N GLY A 121 13.81 23.07 14.47
CA GLY A 121 13.90 22.54 15.83
C GLY A 121 13.34 21.12 15.95
N ASN A 122 13.50 20.52 17.14
CA ASN A 122 12.98 19.19 17.44
C ASN A 122 11.66 19.33 18.21
N TRP A 123 10.59 18.70 17.75
CA TRP A 123 9.25 18.84 18.29
C TRP A 123 8.69 17.47 18.68
N TYR A 124 8.48 17.23 19.97
CA TYR A 124 7.84 16.02 20.45
C TYR A 124 6.32 16.14 20.38
N VAL A 125 5.63 15.13 19.84
CA VAL A 125 4.17 15.14 19.66
C VAL A 125 3.56 13.84 20.20
N ALA A 126 2.85 13.93 21.33
CA ALA A 126 2.15 12.81 21.97
C ALA A 126 0.69 12.70 21.51
N GLY A 127 0.51 12.49 20.20
CA GLY A 127 -0.78 12.27 19.57
C GLY A 127 -0.78 12.54 18.07
N PRO A 128 -1.92 12.37 17.39
CA PRO A 128 -2.02 12.56 15.95
C PRO A 128 -2.05 14.04 15.56
N ILE A 129 -1.35 14.41 14.48
CA ILE A 129 -1.59 15.67 13.77
C ILE A 129 -2.80 15.46 12.86
N VAL A 130 -3.96 15.99 13.26
CA VAL A 130 -5.22 15.86 12.50
C VAL A 130 -5.39 17.06 11.58
N LEU A 131 -5.35 16.85 10.27
CA LEU A 131 -5.54 17.90 9.27
C LEU A 131 -7.03 18.25 9.13
N LEU A 132 -7.31 19.52 8.85
CA LEU A 132 -8.65 20.05 8.58
C LEU A 132 -8.67 20.77 7.23
N SER A 133 -9.86 20.94 6.67
CA SER A 133 -10.03 21.54 5.35
C SER A 133 -9.43 22.95 5.27
N ASN A 134 -8.80 23.28 4.13
CA ASN A 134 -8.08 24.54 3.89
C ASN A 134 -6.84 24.77 4.76
N VAL A 135 -6.30 23.74 5.41
CA VAL A 135 -5.08 23.84 6.23
C VAL A 135 -3.87 23.30 5.48
N HIS A 136 -2.82 24.13 5.41
CA HIS A 136 -1.49 23.77 4.93
C HIS A 136 -0.53 23.65 6.11
N VAL A 137 -0.23 22.42 6.55
CA VAL A 137 0.84 22.19 7.53
C VAL A 137 2.18 22.22 6.81
N HIS A 138 3.08 23.09 7.26
CA HIS A 138 4.38 23.32 6.64
C HIS A 138 5.52 23.22 7.64
N LEU A 139 6.41 22.26 7.42
CA LEU A 139 7.66 22.09 8.13
C LEU A 139 8.73 22.96 7.48
N LYS A 140 9.35 23.84 8.26
CA LYS A 140 10.52 24.60 7.83
C LYS A 140 11.75 23.71 7.67
N LYS A 141 12.74 24.22 6.96
CA LYS A 141 14.09 23.63 6.90
C LYS A 141 14.61 23.35 8.31
N GLY A 142 15.05 22.13 8.57
CA GLY A 142 15.54 21.68 9.88
C GLY A 142 14.46 21.49 10.96
N ALA A 143 13.18 21.44 10.60
CA ALA A 143 12.11 21.05 11.50
C ALA A 143 12.03 19.52 11.59
N HIS A 144 12.20 18.96 12.79
CA HIS A 144 12.10 17.53 13.04
C HIS A 144 10.96 17.25 14.02
N VAL A 145 9.95 16.49 13.56
CA VAL A 145 8.83 16.07 14.41
C VAL A 145 9.06 14.63 14.87
N TYR A 146 9.14 14.43 16.18
CA TYR A 146 9.25 13.13 16.83
C TYR A 146 7.88 12.74 17.37
N PHE A 147 7.19 11.85 16.66
CA PHE A 147 5.91 11.32 17.11
C PHE A 147 6.10 10.35 18.26
N SER A 148 5.26 10.42 19.29
CA SER A 148 5.30 9.50 20.41
C SER A 148 5.29 8.04 19.94
N ASN A 149 6.11 7.21 20.56
CA ASN A 149 6.08 5.78 20.34
C ASN A 149 5.14 5.06 21.32
N ASP A 150 4.38 5.77 22.16
CA ASP A 150 3.42 5.16 23.08
C ASP A 150 2.05 4.94 22.40
N PRO A 151 1.56 3.69 22.29
CA PRO A 151 0.25 3.41 21.70
C PRO A 151 -0.92 4.14 22.37
N ARG A 152 -0.82 4.46 23.66
CA ARG A 152 -1.87 5.14 24.41
C ARG A 152 -2.16 6.54 23.88
N ASP A 153 -1.16 7.22 23.34
CA ASP A 153 -1.31 8.57 22.78
C ASP A 153 -2.18 8.58 21.50
N TYR A 154 -2.25 7.44 20.80
CA TYR A 154 -3.06 7.25 19.60
C TYR A 154 -4.45 6.64 19.88
N ALA A 155 -4.75 6.32 21.13
CA ALA A 155 -6.05 5.85 21.61
C ALA A 155 -6.68 6.84 22.60
N LYS A 156 -6.24 8.10 22.61
CA LYS A 156 -6.69 9.13 23.58
C LYS A 156 -7.67 10.14 22.99
N TYR A 157 -7.58 10.42 21.69
CA TYR A 157 -8.24 11.57 21.08
C TYR A 157 -9.19 11.24 19.93
N GLY A 158 -9.43 9.95 19.66
CA GLY A 158 -10.35 9.53 18.61
C GLY A 158 -11.82 9.87 18.92
N ASP A 159 -12.65 9.87 17.87
CA ASP A 159 -14.06 10.24 17.94
C ASP A 159 -14.95 9.14 18.54
N PHE A 160 -14.46 7.90 18.58
CA PHE A 160 -15.22 6.73 19.03
C PHE A 160 -14.71 6.25 20.40
N ASP A 161 -15.55 6.38 21.42
CA ASP A 161 -15.23 5.83 22.74
C ASP A 161 -15.51 4.32 22.78
N CYS A 162 -14.44 3.53 22.77
CA CYS A 162 -14.49 2.07 22.74
C CYS A 162 -14.19 1.45 24.12
N GLY A 163 -14.37 2.20 25.21
CA GLY A 163 -14.16 1.70 26.58
C GLY A 163 -12.71 1.31 26.83
N ALA A 164 -12.46 0.06 27.23
CA ALA A 164 -11.12 -0.42 27.58
C ALA A 164 -10.13 -0.37 26.40
N ASN A 165 -10.62 -0.35 25.16
CA ASN A 165 -9.81 -0.24 23.96
C ASN A 165 -9.34 1.20 23.65
N GLY A 166 -9.89 2.20 24.36
CA GLY A 166 -9.56 3.62 24.21
C GLY A 166 -10.49 4.38 23.26
N LYS A 167 -10.13 5.64 22.99
CA LYS A 167 -10.82 6.54 22.04
C LYS A 167 -10.16 6.43 20.66
N LEU A 168 -10.86 5.78 19.73
CA LEU A 168 -10.34 5.34 18.44
C LEU A 168 -10.91 6.15 17.26
N VAL A 169 -10.31 5.98 16.08
CA VAL A 169 -10.77 6.61 14.82
C VAL A 169 -11.21 5.57 13.81
N ILE A 170 -11.97 5.99 12.80
CA ILE A 170 -12.19 5.19 11.60
C ILE A 170 -10.86 5.10 10.84
N THR A 171 -10.41 3.89 10.56
CA THR A 171 -9.19 3.63 9.81
C THR A 171 -9.31 2.33 9.02
N ARG A 172 -8.26 2.00 8.26
CA ARG A 172 -8.13 0.73 7.54
C ARG A 172 -6.80 0.07 7.88
N TRP A 173 -6.82 -1.23 8.09
CA TRP A 173 -5.62 -2.04 8.29
C TRP A 173 -5.60 -3.14 7.24
N GLN A 174 -4.54 -3.15 6.42
CA GLN A 174 -4.45 -4.02 5.22
C GLN A 174 -5.74 -4.02 4.38
N SER A 175 -6.26 -2.81 4.14
CA SER A 175 -7.46 -2.54 3.33
C SER A 175 -8.78 -3.14 3.86
N ASN A 176 -8.86 -3.43 5.16
CA ASN A 176 -10.11 -3.72 5.86
C ASN A 176 -10.45 -2.61 6.86
N ASP A 177 -11.73 -2.21 6.89
CA ASP A 177 -12.19 -1.12 7.75
C ASP A 177 -12.27 -1.55 9.22
N CYS A 178 -11.83 -0.68 10.13
CA CYS A 178 -11.92 -0.90 11.57
C CYS A 178 -11.95 0.40 12.38
N LEU A 179 -12.23 0.26 13.68
CA LEU A 179 -11.90 1.25 14.70
C LEU A 179 -10.58 0.83 15.36
N ASN A 180 -9.55 1.65 15.23
CA ASN A 180 -8.21 1.36 15.75
C ASN A 180 -7.48 2.66 16.12
N PHE A 181 -6.21 2.54 16.57
CA PHE A 181 -5.32 3.68 16.83
C PHE A 181 -5.35 4.71 15.71
N ALA A 182 -5.31 5.99 16.08
CA ALA A 182 -5.08 7.06 15.11
C ALA A 182 -3.70 6.95 14.47
N SER A 183 -3.61 7.30 13.19
CA SER A 183 -2.33 7.49 12.50
C SER A 183 -1.63 8.76 12.98
N MET A 184 -0.30 8.79 12.89
CA MET A 184 0.53 9.92 13.32
C MET A 184 0.11 11.22 12.66
N ILE A 185 -0.23 11.16 11.37
CA ILE A 185 -0.91 12.22 10.65
C ILE A 185 -2.21 11.65 10.09
N TYR A 186 -3.32 12.32 10.34
CA TYR A 186 -4.65 11.82 10.02
C TYR A 186 -5.54 12.89 9.37
N ALA A 187 -6.38 12.48 8.43
CA ALA A 187 -7.47 13.30 7.92
C ALA A 187 -8.65 12.42 7.51
N TYR A 188 -9.88 12.88 7.78
CA TYR A 188 -11.10 12.19 7.38
C TYR A 188 -12.07 13.18 6.74
N GLY A 189 -12.43 12.96 5.47
CA GLY A 189 -13.40 13.75 4.73
C GLY A 189 -13.03 15.22 4.56
N GLN A 190 -11.74 15.55 4.47
CA GLN A 190 -11.26 16.93 4.36
C GLN A 190 -11.00 17.35 2.91
N ASP A 191 -11.13 18.64 2.61
CA ASP A 191 -10.87 19.20 1.29
C ASP A 191 -9.79 20.28 1.34
N ASN A 192 -8.99 20.37 0.27
CA ASN A 192 -7.92 21.36 0.12
C ASN A 192 -6.95 21.33 1.30
N ILE A 193 -6.20 20.23 1.44
CA ILE A 193 -5.25 20.02 2.54
C ILE A 193 -3.84 19.83 2.00
N ALA A 194 -2.85 20.36 2.72
CA ALA A 194 -1.44 20.16 2.38
C ALA A 194 -0.59 19.81 3.61
N LEU A 195 0.32 18.86 3.42
CA LEU A 195 1.44 18.58 4.32
C LEU A 195 2.73 18.74 3.52
N THR A 196 3.58 19.67 3.94
CA THR A 196 4.79 19.98 3.19
C THR A 196 6.02 20.15 4.07
N GLY A 197 7.19 19.82 3.55
CA GLY A 197 8.50 20.23 4.04
C GLY A 197 9.16 21.21 3.07
N GLU A 198 10.00 22.09 3.59
CA GLU A 198 10.78 23.04 2.79
C GLU A 198 11.87 22.33 1.98
N ASP A 199 12.51 21.31 2.58
CA ASP A 199 13.42 20.37 1.95
C ASP A 199 13.50 19.08 2.77
N TRP A 200 14.36 18.12 2.39
CA TRP A 200 14.50 16.84 3.12
C TRP A 200 15.16 16.94 4.51
N THR A 201 15.55 18.15 4.95
CA THR A 201 15.87 18.40 6.37
C THR A 201 14.61 18.67 7.21
N SER A 202 13.45 18.79 6.59
CA SER A 202 12.13 18.75 7.24
C SER A 202 11.73 17.28 7.46
N VAL A 203 11.88 16.79 8.69
CA VAL A 203 11.76 15.35 9.02
C VAL A 203 10.51 15.06 9.83
N LEU A 204 9.78 14.02 9.42
CA LEU A 204 8.71 13.38 10.19
C LEU A 204 9.20 12.01 10.65
N ASN A 205 9.44 11.84 11.95
CA ASN A 205 9.98 10.61 12.54
C ASN A 205 8.89 9.86 13.32
N GLY A 206 8.48 8.70 12.81
CA GLY A 206 7.44 7.86 13.40
C GLY A 206 7.87 6.99 14.59
N GLN A 207 9.17 6.92 14.88
CA GLN A 207 9.76 6.16 15.99
C GLN A 207 9.31 4.68 16.08
N GLY A 208 9.03 4.05 14.95
CA GLY A 208 8.47 2.68 14.85
C GLY A 208 9.31 1.59 15.53
N GLY A 209 10.64 1.71 15.45
CA GLY A 209 11.59 0.78 16.07
C GLY A 209 12.04 1.16 17.48
N VAL A 210 11.56 2.30 18.03
CA VAL A 210 11.95 2.80 19.35
C VAL A 210 11.17 2.04 20.44
N PRO A 211 11.84 1.45 21.45
CA PRO A 211 11.16 0.71 22.52
C PRO A 211 10.16 1.57 23.29
N PHE A 212 9.00 0.99 23.56
CA PHE A 212 7.99 1.57 24.45
C PHE A 212 8.55 1.77 25.85
N ALA A 213 8.02 2.77 26.57
CA ALA A 213 8.45 3.05 27.93
C ALA A 213 8.31 1.80 28.84
N GLY A 214 9.39 1.43 29.52
CA GLY A 214 9.42 0.32 30.48
C GLY A 214 9.50 -1.08 29.86
N GLY A 215 9.73 -1.22 28.55
CA GLY A 215 9.82 -2.52 27.89
C GLY A 215 10.79 -2.56 26.70
N SER A 216 10.94 -3.75 26.11
CA SER A 216 11.74 -3.96 24.90
C SER A 216 10.90 -4.04 23.62
N ASP A 217 9.57 -4.04 23.74
CA ASP A 217 8.65 -4.03 22.63
C ASP A 217 8.56 -2.64 22.01
N CYS A 218 8.28 -2.59 20.72
CA CYS A 218 8.05 -1.37 19.94
C CYS A 218 6.95 -1.66 18.92
N TRP A 219 6.57 -0.67 18.10
CA TRP A 219 5.58 -0.91 17.05
C TRP A 219 6.00 -2.09 16.18
N TRP A 220 7.25 -2.13 15.72
CA TRP A 220 7.73 -3.18 14.81
C TRP A 220 7.70 -4.59 15.40
N THR A 221 7.80 -4.75 16.73
CA THR A 221 7.70 -6.08 17.34
C THR A 221 6.29 -6.67 17.25
N TRP A 222 5.26 -5.84 17.07
CA TRP A 222 3.87 -6.29 16.90
C TRP A 222 3.63 -7.05 15.60
N LYS A 223 4.53 -6.96 14.62
CA LYS A 223 4.43 -7.80 13.41
C LYS A 223 4.53 -9.30 13.76
N GLY A 224 5.37 -9.66 14.73
CA GLY A 224 5.71 -11.05 15.05
C GLY A 224 6.40 -11.79 13.91
N LYS A 225 6.93 -13.00 14.18
CA LYS A 225 7.73 -13.73 13.20
C LYS A 225 7.07 -13.79 11.83
N ASN A 226 7.71 -13.27 10.79
CA ASN A 226 7.34 -13.58 9.42
C ASN A 226 8.34 -14.62 8.89
N ARG A 227 7.87 -15.79 8.47
CA ARG A 227 8.66 -16.69 7.62
C ARG A 227 8.45 -16.25 6.17
N THR A 228 8.65 -14.98 5.86
CA THR A 228 8.70 -14.57 4.45
C THR A 228 9.86 -15.30 3.81
N ILE A 229 9.55 -16.05 2.75
CA ILE A 229 10.48 -16.92 2.01
C ILE A 229 11.37 -16.00 1.17
N ASN A 230 12.16 -15.11 1.78
CA ASN A 230 13.24 -14.44 1.08
C ASN A 230 14.57 -14.90 1.70
N PRO A 231 15.45 -15.58 0.94
CA PRO A 231 16.75 -16.00 1.44
C PRO A 231 17.72 -14.84 1.71
N VAL A 232 17.35 -13.57 1.39
CA VAL A 232 18.25 -12.41 1.51
C VAL A 232 17.82 -11.36 2.55
N SER A 233 16.55 -11.26 2.97
CA SER A 233 16.15 -10.45 4.13
C SER A 233 14.79 -10.88 4.70
N GLN A 234 14.55 -10.69 6.00
CA GLN A 234 13.26 -10.88 6.70
C GLN A 234 12.87 -12.30 7.16
N ALA A 235 13.83 -13.13 7.59
CA ALA A 235 13.51 -14.42 8.22
C ALA A 235 13.04 -14.30 9.69
N ASN A 236 13.34 -13.17 10.36
CA ASN A 236 12.92 -12.86 11.72
C ASN A 236 12.47 -11.39 11.77
N THR A 237 11.46 -11.09 12.60
CA THR A 237 11.06 -9.72 12.89
C THR A 237 11.73 -9.22 14.17
N PRO A 238 11.88 -7.90 14.34
CA PRO A 238 12.36 -7.29 15.58
C PRO A 238 11.75 -7.92 16.84
N GLY A 239 12.60 -8.47 17.71
CA GLY A 239 12.23 -8.90 19.06
C GLY A 239 11.27 -10.09 19.19
N ASP A 240 11.07 -10.89 18.14
CA ASP A 240 10.22 -12.09 18.19
C ASP A 240 10.78 -13.18 19.12
N GLY A 241 9.90 -13.84 19.89
CA GLY A 241 10.28 -14.90 20.83
C GLY A 241 9.10 -15.43 21.66
N PRO A 242 9.27 -16.55 22.39
CA PRO A 242 8.21 -17.11 23.25
C PRO A 242 7.68 -16.07 24.25
N GLY A 243 6.35 -15.98 24.37
CA GLY A 243 5.68 -15.05 25.31
C GLY A 243 5.51 -13.61 24.80
N LYS A 244 6.01 -13.27 23.61
CA LYS A 244 5.77 -11.97 22.98
C LYS A 244 4.41 -11.92 22.32
N ILE A 245 3.59 -10.93 22.65
CA ILE A 245 2.28 -10.74 22.03
C ILE A 245 2.46 -9.97 20.71
N ASN A 246 1.77 -10.40 19.66
CA ASN A 246 1.83 -9.79 18.33
C ASN A 246 0.55 -10.10 17.54
N GLN A 247 0.41 -9.47 16.37
CA GLN A 247 -0.79 -9.56 15.51
C GLN A 247 -1.11 -10.98 15.00
N ARG A 248 -0.20 -11.96 15.14
CA ARG A 248 -0.31 -13.32 14.61
C ARG A 248 -0.70 -14.37 15.64
N ILE A 249 -0.68 -13.99 16.92
CA ILE A 249 -1.04 -14.89 18.02
C ILE A 249 -2.53 -14.71 18.30
N ALA A 250 -3.24 -15.81 18.51
CA ALA A 250 -4.65 -15.78 18.91
C ALA A 250 -4.83 -14.86 20.13
N ASN A 251 -5.62 -13.81 19.97
CA ASN A 251 -5.83 -12.82 21.02
C ASN A 251 -7.04 -13.23 21.86
N PRO A 252 -6.89 -13.46 23.18
CA PRO A 252 -8.00 -13.74 24.08
C PRO A 252 -9.12 -12.69 24.08
N ALA A 253 -8.84 -11.45 23.67
CA ALA A 253 -9.84 -10.40 23.51
C ALA A 253 -10.79 -10.65 22.32
N ASN A 254 -10.39 -11.47 21.34
CA ASN A 254 -11.24 -11.86 20.23
C ASN A 254 -12.11 -13.06 20.63
N PRO A 255 -13.41 -13.07 20.23
CA PRO A 255 -14.38 -14.08 20.63
C PRO A 255 -13.91 -15.49 20.29
N ALA A 256 -14.36 -16.47 21.08
CA ALA A 256 -14.03 -17.88 20.84
C ALA A 256 -14.75 -18.43 19.59
N SER A 257 -15.85 -17.79 19.19
CA SER A 257 -16.61 -18.14 17.99
C SER A 257 -17.08 -16.91 17.23
N LEU A 258 -17.00 -16.96 15.90
CA LEU A 258 -17.54 -15.94 15.01
C LEU A 258 -19.06 -15.79 15.17
N ARG A 259 -19.76 -16.79 15.73
CA ARG A 259 -21.19 -16.73 16.06
C ARG A 259 -21.53 -15.59 17.02
N GLU A 260 -20.61 -15.22 17.90
CA GLU A 260 -20.82 -14.14 18.88
C GLU A 260 -20.93 -12.76 18.21
N VAL A 261 -20.25 -12.58 17.08
CA VAL A 261 -20.20 -11.30 16.36
C VAL A 261 -21.03 -11.29 15.07
N ALA A 262 -21.23 -12.45 14.46
CA ALA A 262 -22.01 -12.66 13.25
C ALA A 262 -23.04 -13.82 13.41
N PRO A 263 -24.04 -13.69 14.32
CA PRO A 263 -25.02 -14.75 14.60
C PRO A 263 -25.97 -15.05 13.44
N HIS A 264 -25.96 -14.22 12.39
CA HIS A 264 -26.81 -14.38 11.20
C HIS A 264 -26.24 -15.38 10.19
N LEU A 265 -24.96 -15.75 10.31
CA LEU A 265 -24.33 -16.72 9.41
C LEU A 265 -24.78 -18.14 9.73
N THR A 266 -24.96 -18.95 8.69
CA THR A 266 -25.09 -20.39 8.82
C THR A 266 -23.80 -21.01 9.36
N GLU A 267 -23.90 -22.23 9.89
CA GLU A 267 -22.73 -22.95 10.38
C GLU A 267 -21.67 -23.19 9.29
N ALA A 268 -22.12 -23.48 8.05
CA ALA A 268 -21.23 -23.69 6.92
C ALA A 268 -20.46 -22.41 6.54
N GLU A 269 -21.14 -21.26 6.45
CA GLU A 269 -20.50 -19.96 6.18
C GLU A 269 -19.51 -19.59 7.29
N ARG A 270 -19.89 -19.86 8.55
CA ARG A 270 -19.03 -19.60 9.71
C ARG A 270 -17.74 -20.43 9.65
N LEU A 271 -17.84 -21.72 9.40
CA LEU A 271 -16.67 -22.61 9.29
C LEU A 271 -15.79 -22.25 8.09
N LEU A 272 -16.38 -21.83 6.97
CA LEU A 272 -15.63 -21.33 5.82
C LEU A 272 -14.80 -20.08 6.13
N ILE A 273 -15.35 -19.15 6.93
CA ILE A 273 -14.64 -17.91 7.29
C ILE A 273 -13.59 -18.16 8.38
N GLN A 274 -13.95 -18.91 9.43
CA GLN A 274 -13.03 -19.20 10.54
C GLN A 274 -11.86 -20.09 10.10
N GLY A 275 -12.10 -21.05 9.21
CA GLY A 275 -11.14 -22.10 8.92
C GLY A 275 -10.84 -22.98 10.15
N ASP A 276 -9.71 -23.68 10.09
CA ASP A 276 -9.35 -24.67 11.11
C ASP A 276 -8.62 -24.04 12.31
N GLY A 277 -9.05 -24.42 13.52
CA GLY A 277 -8.42 -24.03 14.78
C GLY A 277 -8.56 -22.55 15.14
N ASP A 278 -7.68 -22.06 16.01
CA ASP A 278 -7.80 -20.72 16.63
C ASP A 278 -7.04 -19.61 15.90
N LYS A 279 -6.39 -19.92 14.76
CA LYS A 279 -5.56 -18.92 14.04
C LYS A 279 -6.35 -17.69 13.60
N TRP A 280 -7.63 -17.85 13.27
CA TRP A 280 -8.52 -16.74 12.88
C TRP A 280 -8.73 -15.71 13.99
N ARG A 281 -8.47 -16.06 15.26
CA ARG A 281 -8.55 -15.15 16.41
C ARG A 281 -7.31 -14.28 16.58
N ALA A 282 -6.27 -14.46 15.77
CA ALA A 282 -5.17 -13.51 15.72
C ALA A 282 -5.65 -12.21 15.06
N ASP A 283 -5.24 -11.04 15.56
CA ASP A 283 -5.79 -9.76 15.08
C ASP A 283 -5.63 -9.57 13.55
N GLU A 284 -4.52 -10.04 12.95
CA GLU A 284 -4.27 -9.96 11.50
C GLU A 284 -5.23 -10.81 10.65
N GLN A 285 -5.84 -11.84 11.25
CA GLN A 285 -6.78 -12.75 10.61
C GLN A 285 -8.24 -12.44 11.00
N TYR A 286 -8.44 -11.94 12.22
CA TYR A 286 -9.76 -11.64 12.76
C TYR A 286 -10.41 -10.49 12.00
N LEU A 287 -9.68 -9.41 11.72
CA LEU A 287 -10.23 -8.28 10.97
C LEU A 287 -10.72 -8.69 9.55
N PRO A 288 -9.93 -9.40 8.72
CA PRO A 288 -10.42 -10.00 7.48
C PRO A 288 -11.67 -10.88 7.67
N ALA A 289 -11.70 -11.72 8.70
CA ALA A 289 -12.86 -12.56 9.00
C ALA A 289 -14.12 -11.75 9.30
N LEU A 290 -14.01 -10.64 10.04
CA LEU A 290 -15.12 -9.70 10.29
C LEU A 290 -15.63 -9.07 8.99
N SER A 291 -14.73 -8.76 8.04
CA SER A 291 -15.12 -8.27 6.71
C SER A 291 -15.91 -9.32 5.93
N GLU A 292 -15.41 -10.55 5.82
CA GLU A 292 -16.10 -11.65 5.13
C GLU A 292 -17.47 -11.95 5.76
N ALA A 293 -17.53 -11.91 7.09
CA ALA A 293 -18.75 -12.12 7.87
C ALA A 293 -19.76 -10.96 7.79
N GLY A 294 -19.44 -9.86 7.09
CA GLY A 294 -20.32 -8.71 6.96
C GLY A 294 -20.57 -7.98 8.29
N VAL A 295 -19.66 -8.10 9.26
CA VAL A 295 -19.78 -7.37 10.53
C VAL A 295 -19.66 -5.87 10.25
N PRO A 296 -20.58 -5.01 10.73
CA PRO A 296 -20.50 -3.57 10.50
C PRO A 296 -19.23 -2.94 11.11
N LEU A 297 -18.68 -1.92 10.46
CA LEU A 297 -17.47 -1.19 10.89
C LEU A 297 -17.49 -0.82 12.37
N ALA A 298 -18.62 -0.28 12.87
CA ALA A 298 -18.77 0.16 14.25
C ALA A 298 -18.58 -0.95 15.31
N ARG A 299 -18.58 -2.23 14.89
CA ARG A 299 -18.35 -3.40 15.75
C ARG A 299 -16.97 -4.04 15.55
N ARG A 300 -16.12 -3.46 14.71
CA ARG A 300 -14.76 -3.94 14.41
C ARG A 300 -13.75 -3.13 15.24
N VAL A 301 -13.76 -3.36 16.55
CA VAL A 301 -12.99 -2.58 17.54
C VAL A 301 -11.67 -3.28 17.86
N PHE A 302 -10.56 -2.55 17.74
CA PHE A 302 -9.21 -3.00 18.08
C PHE A 302 -8.57 -2.06 19.11
N GLY A 303 -7.52 -1.30 18.79
CA GLY A 303 -6.90 -0.36 19.72
C GLY A 303 -6.16 -1.02 20.88
N LEU A 304 -6.26 -0.46 22.09
CA LEU A 304 -5.57 -1.00 23.28
C LEU A 304 -6.01 -2.44 23.54
N GLY A 305 -5.05 -3.33 23.83
CA GLY A 305 -5.29 -4.79 23.94
C GLY A 305 -5.19 -5.57 22.64
N HIS A 306 -5.03 -4.87 21.50
CA HIS A 306 -4.82 -5.45 20.17
C HIS A 306 -3.52 -4.92 19.54
N TYR A 307 -3.06 -5.58 18.48
CA TYR A 307 -1.70 -5.43 17.95
C TYR A 307 -1.66 -5.00 16.47
N LEU A 308 -2.69 -4.29 16.01
CA LEU A 308 -2.75 -3.72 14.67
C LEU A 308 -2.12 -2.32 14.67
N ARG A 309 -0.93 -2.19 14.08
CA ARG A 309 -0.20 -0.92 14.01
C ARG A 309 -0.88 0.12 13.12
N PRO A 310 -0.81 1.42 13.45
CA PRO A 310 -1.29 2.50 12.59
C PRO A 310 -0.27 2.88 11.50
N SER A 311 -0.76 3.37 10.34
CA SER A 311 0.06 4.02 9.30
C SER A 311 0.63 5.35 9.79
N MET A 312 1.67 5.86 9.12
CA MET A 312 2.27 7.17 9.42
C MET A 312 1.38 8.32 8.94
N VAL A 313 1.12 8.43 7.63
CA VAL A 313 0.17 9.40 7.06
C VAL A 313 -1.06 8.66 6.55
N HIS A 314 -2.25 8.95 7.06
CA HIS A 314 -3.50 8.29 6.65
C HIS A 314 -4.62 9.30 6.38
N LEU A 315 -5.04 9.38 5.12
CA LEU A 315 -6.05 10.33 4.67
C LEU A 315 -7.23 9.56 4.06
N ILE A 316 -8.43 9.73 4.58
CA ILE A 316 -9.60 8.95 4.15
C ILE A 316 -10.65 9.88 3.57
N GLY A 317 -11.08 9.63 2.34
CA GLY A 317 -12.15 10.40 1.69
C GLY A 317 -11.81 11.87 1.45
N CYS A 318 -10.52 12.22 1.34
CA CYS A 318 -10.08 13.60 1.19
C CYS A 318 -10.01 14.02 -0.28
N THR A 319 -10.21 15.32 -0.58
CA THR A 319 -10.12 15.86 -1.94
C THR A 319 -9.12 17.01 -1.99
N ASN A 320 -8.44 17.20 -3.12
CA ASN A 320 -7.44 18.25 -3.33
C ASN A 320 -6.34 18.19 -2.26
N VAL A 321 -5.46 17.20 -2.40
CA VAL A 321 -4.45 16.85 -1.40
C VAL A 321 -3.05 17.05 -1.96
N LEU A 322 -2.18 17.72 -1.18
CA LEU A 322 -0.76 17.88 -1.49
C LEU A 322 0.12 17.32 -0.37
N LEU A 323 0.97 16.36 -0.70
CA LEU A 323 2.07 15.86 0.14
C LEU A 323 3.39 16.24 -0.55
N GLN A 324 4.25 17.05 0.08
CA GLN A 324 5.42 17.57 -0.66
C GLN A 324 6.68 17.81 0.16
N GLY A 325 7.84 17.42 -0.36
CA GLY A 325 9.14 18.02 0.01
C GLY A 325 9.73 17.62 1.37
N TYR A 326 9.03 16.86 2.20
CA TYR A 326 9.55 16.39 3.49
C TYR A 326 10.25 15.02 3.37
N HIS A 327 11.01 14.67 4.41
CA HIS A 327 11.55 13.34 4.63
C HIS A 327 10.75 12.64 5.73
N VAL A 328 10.27 11.42 5.47
CA VAL A 328 9.59 10.59 6.47
C VAL A 328 10.43 9.36 6.81
N ILE A 329 10.61 9.11 8.11
CA ILE A 329 11.48 8.04 8.61
C ILE A 329 10.85 7.22 9.73
N HIS A 330 11.35 5.99 9.87
CA HIS A 330 11.05 5.08 11.00
C HIS A 330 9.55 4.93 11.25
N THR A 331 8.77 4.64 10.22
CA THR A 331 7.31 4.58 10.32
C THR A 331 6.86 3.29 11.02
N PRO A 332 5.78 3.32 11.83
CA PRO A 332 5.27 2.11 12.50
C PRO A 332 4.77 1.03 11.53
N PHE A 333 4.15 1.46 10.42
CA PHE A 333 3.54 0.66 9.36
C PHE A 333 3.70 1.39 8.02
N TRP A 334 2.72 1.33 7.12
CA TRP A 334 2.70 2.05 5.84
C TRP A 334 3.01 3.54 6.01
N GLN A 335 3.89 4.07 5.16
CA GLN A 335 4.38 5.45 5.26
C GLN A 335 3.30 6.45 4.83
N HIS A 336 2.59 6.15 3.74
CA HIS A 336 1.52 7.01 3.22
C HIS A 336 0.35 6.19 2.72
N HIS A 337 -0.81 6.33 3.35
CA HIS A 337 -2.01 5.55 3.07
C HIS A 337 -3.22 6.46 2.81
N PRO A 338 -3.31 7.07 1.62
CA PRO A 338 -4.53 7.73 1.20
C PRO A 338 -5.56 6.69 0.75
N VAL A 339 -6.77 6.78 1.31
CA VAL A 339 -7.92 5.92 1.00
C VAL A 339 -9.03 6.78 0.43
N HIS A 340 -9.58 6.39 -0.73
CA HIS A 340 -10.70 7.09 -1.36
C HIS A 340 -10.44 8.60 -1.56
N CYS A 341 -9.18 8.98 -1.78
CA CYS A 341 -8.82 10.37 -2.02
C CYS A 341 -8.95 10.73 -3.50
N ARG A 342 -9.22 12.02 -3.79
CA ARG A 342 -9.35 12.54 -5.15
C ARG A 342 -8.50 13.77 -5.37
N ASN A 343 -7.90 13.90 -6.56
CA ASN A 343 -6.96 14.98 -6.89
C ASN A 343 -5.82 15.03 -5.86
N LEU A 344 -5.02 13.97 -5.84
CA LEU A 344 -3.96 13.76 -4.87
C LEU A 344 -2.59 13.90 -5.53
N VAL A 345 -1.72 14.69 -4.93
CA VAL A 345 -0.33 14.84 -5.36
C VAL A 345 0.60 14.46 -4.22
N ILE A 346 1.55 13.58 -4.50
CA ILE A 346 2.75 13.39 -3.69
C ILE A 346 3.97 13.77 -4.54
N ARG A 347 4.75 14.76 -4.07
CA ARG A 347 5.84 15.34 -4.85
C ARG A 347 7.11 15.54 -4.05
N ASN A 348 8.26 15.13 -4.58
CA ASN A 348 9.57 15.36 -3.96
C ASN A 348 9.65 14.91 -2.50
N VAL A 349 8.88 13.89 -2.10
CA VAL A 349 8.96 13.31 -0.75
C VAL A 349 10.06 12.26 -0.74
N HIS A 350 10.88 12.26 0.32
CA HIS A 350 11.77 11.16 0.61
C HIS A 350 11.11 10.24 1.63
N ALA A 351 10.87 8.99 1.28
CA ALA A 351 10.22 8.00 2.13
C ALA A 351 11.20 6.87 2.47
N GLU A 352 11.77 6.89 3.67
CA GLU A 352 12.87 6.01 4.11
C GLU A 352 12.48 5.26 5.39
N SER A 353 12.05 4.01 5.26
CA SER A 353 11.73 3.19 6.43
C SER A 353 11.88 1.71 6.12
N HIS A 354 12.73 1.02 6.88
CA HIS A 354 13.07 -0.39 6.67
C HIS A 354 12.40 -1.34 7.67
N GLY A 355 11.39 -0.85 8.39
CA GLY A 355 10.58 -1.65 9.31
C GLY A 355 9.65 -2.62 8.57
N PRO A 356 9.00 -3.55 9.29
CA PRO A 356 8.03 -4.47 8.72
C PRO A 356 6.82 -3.73 8.15
N ASN A 357 6.43 -4.06 6.92
CA ASN A 357 5.31 -3.41 6.21
C ASN A 357 5.49 -1.89 6.09
N SER A 358 6.71 -1.44 5.83
CA SER A 358 7.03 -0.03 5.61
C SER A 358 6.91 0.33 4.13
N ASP A 359 5.76 0.04 3.54
CA ASP A 359 5.40 0.42 2.17
C ASP A 359 5.51 1.95 2.02
N GLY A 360 6.05 2.43 0.89
CA GLY A 360 6.34 3.86 0.70
C GLY A 360 5.11 4.71 0.39
N PHE A 361 4.25 4.26 -0.52
CA PHE A 361 3.02 4.96 -0.91
C PHE A 361 1.92 3.98 -1.35
N ASP A 362 0.78 4.04 -0.65
CA ASP A 362 -0.33 3.08 -0.74
C ASP A 362 -1.66 3.76 -1.15
N PRO A 363 -1.80 4.26 -2.39
CA PRO A 363 -3.06 4.83 -2.83
C PRO A 363 -4.11 3.72 -2.94
N GLU A 364 -5.10 3.79 -2.06
CA GLU A 364 -6.16 2.80 -1.94
C GLU A 364 -7.51 3.38 -2.38
N ALA A 365 -8.14 2.80 -3.40
CA ALA A 365 -9.37 3.31 -4.01
C ALA A 365 -9.32 4.82 -4.36
N CYS A 366 -8.14 5.33 -4.72
CA CYS A 366 -7.94 6.75 -5.03
C CYS A 366 -8.16 7.04 -6.52
N ASP A 367 -8.54 8.27 -6.85
CA ASP A 367 -8.78 8.72 -8.22
C ASP A 367 -8.04 10.03 -8.52
N MET A 368 -7.44 10.15 -9.71
CA MET A 368 -6.64 11.30 -10.12
C MET A 368 -5.47 11.53 -9.16
N VAL A 369 -4.43 10.71 -9.30
CA VAL A 369 -3.22 10.73 -8.46
C VAL A 369 -1.99 11.03 -9.30
N LEU A 370 -1.12 11.92 -8.81
CA LEU A 370 0.21 12.18 -9.36
C LEU A 370 1.27 11.91 -8.30
N VAL A 371 2.18 10.99 -8.61
CA VAL A 371 3.41 10.71 -7.86
C VAL A 371 4.58 11.24 -8.68
N GLU A 372 5.32 12.22 -8.18
CA GLU A 372 6.31 12.95 -8.96
C GLU A 372 7.59 13.28 -8.19
N GLY A 373 8.75 12.89 -8.71
CA GLY A 373 10.03 13.31 -8.13
C GLY A 373 10.34 12.73 -6.75
N CYS A 374 9.61 11.72 -6.31
CA CYS A 374 9.81 11.12 -4.99
C CYS A 374 10.97 10.12 -4.99
N THR A 375 11.57 9.95 -3.82
CA THR A 375 12.55 8.89 -3.55
C THR A 375 11.98 7.93 -2.52
N PHE A 376 12.03 6.63 -2.81
CA PHE A 376 11.55 5.58 -1.92
C PHE A 376 12.67 4.62 -1.54
N ASP A 377 12.87 4.41 -0.24
CA ASP A 377 13.69 3.34 0.31
C ASP A 377 12.90 2.59 1.39
N ALA A 378 12.33 1.46 1.00
CA ALA A 378 11.24 0.83 1.73
C ALA A 378 11.63 -0.55 2.29
N GLY A 379 11.08 -0.89 3.45
CA GLY A 379 11.15 -2.22 4.05
C GLY A 379 10.20 -3.24 3.40
N ASP A 380 9.28 -2.76 2.55
CA ASP A 380 8.31 -3.55 1.79
C ASP A 380 8.16 -2.91 0.39
N ASP A 381 7.00 -2.93 -0.26
CA ASP A 381 6.79 -2.31 -1.58
C ASP A 381 7.07 -0.77 -1.57
N CYS A 382 7.80 -0.23 -2.55
CA CYS A 382 8.04 1.21 -2.65
C CYS A 382 6.73 1.97 -2.94
N ILE A 383 5.94 1.47 -3.90
CA ILE A 383 4.58 1.92 -4.20
C ILE A 383 3.69 0.69 -4.30
N ALA A 384 2.59 0.66 -3.54
CA ALA A 384 1.59 -0.40 -3.59
C ALA A 384 0.19 0.17 -3.81
N ILE A 385 -0.29 0.16 -5.06
CA ILE A 385 -1.65 0.60 -5.39
C ILE A 385 -2.64 -0.47 -4.91
N LYS A 386 -3.67 -0.05 -4.18
CA LYS A 386 -4.67 -0.94 -3.54
C LYS A 386 -6.09 -0.46 -3.84
N ALA A 387 -7.09 -1.26 -3.51
CA ALA A 387 -8.51 -0.96 -3.71
C ALA A 387 -9.41 -1.86 -2.82
N GLY A 388 -9.10 -2.02 -1.54
CA GLY A 388 -9.89 -2.86 -0.64
C GLY A 388 -9.54 -4.35 -0.69
N LYS A 389 -9.88 -5.06 0.39
CA LYS A 389 -9.72 -6.51 0.53
C LYS A 389 -11.02 -7.16 0.99
N ASN A 390 -11.22 -8.45 0.67
CA ASN A 390 -12.39 -9.23 1.08
C ASN A 390 -13.69 -8.58 0.55
N ARG A 391 -14.61 -8.23 1.46
CA ARG A 391 -15.89 -7.59 1.13
C ARG A 391 -15.86 -6.06 1.28
N ASP A 392 -14.78 -5.48 1.81
CA ASP A 392 -14.69 -4.04 2.05
C ASP A 392 -14.24 -3.31 0.77
N THR A 393 -15.09 -3.31 -0.25
CA THR A 393 -14.84 -2.76 -1.59
C THR A 393 -15.68 -1.52 -1.90
N GLN A 394 -16.35 -0.94 -0.90
CA GLN A 394 -17.36 0.11 -1.06
C GLN A 394 -16.84 1.42 -1.67
N TYR A 395 -15.53 1.66 -1.62
CA TYR A 395 -14.91 2.86 -2.21
C TYR A 395 -14.61 2.71 -3.71
N GLY A 396 -14.76 1.52 -4.27
CA GLY A 396 -14.53 1.26 -5.69
C GLY A 396 -13.04 1.15 -6.04
N PRO A 397 -12.68 1.35 -7.32
CA PRO A 397 -11.33 1.09 -7.80
C PRO A 397 -10.35 2.22 -7.49
N SER A 398 -9.07 1.86 -7.42
CA SER A 398 -7.99 2.84 -7.64
C SER A 398 -7.83 3.10 -9.14
N GLN A 399 -7.83 4.37 -9.54
CA GLN A 399 -7.79 4.71 -10.96
C GLN A 399 -7.16 6.06 -11.30
N ASN A 400 -6.70 6.19 -12.56
CA ASN A 400 -6.12 7.42 -13.09
C ASN A 400 -4.90 7.89 -12.27
N ILE A 401 -3.88 7.03 -12.21
CA ILE A 401 -2.69 7.22 -11.39
C ILE A 401 -1.47 7.35 -12.29
N VAL A 402 -0.74 8.46 -12.15
CA VAL A 402 0.53 8.71 -12.86
C VAL A 402 1.68 8.67 -11.86
N ILE A 403 2.69 7.86 -12.16
CA ILE A 403 3.95 7.76 -11.42
C ILE A 403 5.07 8.17 -12.37
N GLN A 404 5.78 9.25 -12.04
CA GLN A 404 6.83 9.76 -12.92
C GLN A 404 8.02 10.37 -12.21
N ASN A 405 9.19 10.24 -12.83
CA ASN A 405 10.43 10.88 -12.38
C ASN A 405 10.83 10.50 -10.94
N CYS A 406 10.46 9.31 -10.48
CA CYS A 406 10.78 8.83 -9.14
C CYS A 406 12.00 7.90 -9.14
N VAL A 407 12.65 7.82 -7.98
CA VAL A 407 13.75 6.91 -7.69
C VAL A 407 13.34 5.91 -6.62
N MET A 408 13.64 4.63 -6.83
CA MET A 408 13.42 3.57 -5.84
C MET A 408 14.77 2.94 -5.50
N HIS A 409 15.21 3.12 -4.25
CA HIS A 409 16.48 2.60 -3.74
C HIS A 409 16.41 1.12 -3.37
N SER A 410 15.37 0.67 -2.66
CA SER A 410 15.10 -0.75 -2.36
C SER A 410 13.66 -0.99 -1.91
N GLY A 411 13.20 -2.24 -1.95
CA GLY A 411 11.87 -2.67 -1.49
C GLY A 411 11.45 -4.07 -1.96
N HIS A 412 10.22 -4.49 -1.67
CA HIS A 412 9.65 -5.75 -2.17
C HIS A 412 9.10 -5.66 -3.58
N GLY A 413 8.83 -4.46 -4.06
CA GLY A 413 8.26 -4.17 -5.35
C GLY A 413 8.40 -2.69 -5.63
N ALA A 414 8.99 -2.31 -6.77
CA ALA A 414 9.18 -0.90 -7.06
C ALA A 414 7.86 -0.21 -7.44
N VAL A 415 7.09 -0.83 -8.35
CA VAL A 415 5.70 -0.48 -8.62
C VAL A 415 4.86 -1.74 -8.51
N THR A 416 4.02 -1.78 -7.48
CA THR A 416 3.16 -2.92 -7.16
C THR A 416 1.68 -2.55 -7.27
N LEU A 417 0.90 -3.41 -7.91
CA LEU A 417 -0.56 -3.39 -7.89
C LEU A 417 -1.03 -4.58 -7.04
N GLY A 418 -1.70 -4.30 -5.91
CA GLY A 418 -2.21 -5.31 -4.98
C GLY A 418 -1.37 -5.52 -3.70
N SER A 419 -1.65 -6.55 -2.89
CA SER A 419 -2.59 -7.64 -3.17
C SER A 419 -4.05 -7.28 -2.95
N GLU A 420 -4.31 -6.22 -2.20
CA GLU A 420 -5.64 -5.76 -1.82
C GLU A 420 -6.28 -4.99 -2.99
N MET A 421 -6.77 -5.71 -4.01
CA MET A 421 -7.31 -5.12 -5.25
C MET A 421 -8.78 -5.48 -5.51
N ALA A 422 -9.53 -5.82 -4.46
CA ALA A 422 -10.88 -6.37 -4.58
C ALA A 422 -11.89 -5.41 -5.24
N GLY A 423 -11.72 -4.09 -5.08
CA GLY A 423 -12.48 -3.04 -5.76
C GLY A 423 -12.03 -2.75 -7.20
N GLY A 424 -10.89 -3.29 -7.62
CA GLY A 424 -10.27 -3.10 -8.93
C GLY A 424 -9.18 -2.03 -8.96
N ILE A 425 -8.21 -2.19 -9.85
CA ILE A 425 -7.17 -1.19 -10.14
C ILE A 425 -7.09 -1.01 -11.65
N GLN A 426 -7.18 0.24 -12.12
CA GLN A 426 -7.15 0.52 -13.55
C GLN A 426 -6.54 1.87 -13.93
N ASN A 427 -6.05 2.00 -15.16
CA ASN A 427 -5.51 3.25 -15.72
C ASN A 427 -4.36 3.78 -14.86
N VAL A 428 -3.30 2.97 -14.79
CA VAL A 428 -2.06 3.29 -14.08
C VAL A 428 -0.95 3.50 -15.11
N TYR A 429 -0.20 4.58 -14.96
CA TYR A 429 0.84 5.01 -15.90
C TYR A 429 2.14 5.24 -15.14
N ALA A 430 3.16 4.42 -15.39
CA ALA A 430 4.47 4.51 -14.77
C ALA A 430 5.53 4.86 -15.82
N GLN A 431 6.18 6.02 -15.70
CA GLN A 431 7.16 6.48 -16.71
C GLN A 431 8.38 7.17 -16.14
N ASN A 432 9.51 7.07 -16.83
CA ASN A 432 10.75 7.78 -16.49
C ASN A 432 11.17 7.49 -15.04
N LEU A 433 11.31 6.20 -14.72
CA LEU A 433 11.62 5.74 -13.37
C LEU A 433 13.03 5.16 -13.30
N VAL A 434 13.68 5.32 -12.16
CA VAL A 434 14.94 4.64 -11.86
C VAL A 434 14.75 3.76 -10.64
N PHE A 435 14.86 2.45 -10.82
CA PHE A 435 14.90 1.49 -9.73
C PHE A 435 16.35 1.17 -9.46
N GLU A 436 17.00 2.02 -8.68
CA GLU A 436 18.44 1.94 -8.45
C GLU A 436 18.85 0.65 -7.77
N ASN A 437 18.02 0.11 -6.87
CA ASN A 437 18.37 -1.07 -6.08
C ASN A 437 19.75 -0.88 -5.40
N THR A 438 19.96 0.23 -4.69
CA THR A 438 21.24 0.63 -4.10
C THR A 438 21.72 -0.36 -3.04
N HIS A 439 20.80 -1.06 -2.38
CA HIS A 439 21.09 -2.09 -1.39
C HIS A 439 21.07 -3.52 -1.97
N TRP A 440 21.29 -3.69 -3.28
CA TRP A 440 21.24 -4.98 -3.98
C TRP A 440 22.03 -6.12 -3.31
N ALA A 441 23.11 -5.80 -2.59
CA ALA A 441 23.96 -6.79 -1.93
C ALA A 441 23.40 -7.32 -0.60
N THR A 442 22.62 -6.51 0.12
CA THR A 442 22.19 -6.75 1.50
C THR A 442 20.68 -6.86 1.63
N ASN A 443 19.93 -5.93 1.02
CA ASN A 443 18.48 -5.88 1.02
C ASN A 443 17.97 -5.51 -0.39
N PRO A 444 18.07 -6.45 -1.35
CA PRO A 444 17.76 -6.15 -2.74
C PRO A 444 16.28 -5.85 -2.95
N LEU A 445 16.00 -5.07 -3.99
CA LEU A 445 14.70 -5.01 -4.63
C LEU A 445 14.26 -6.43 -5.05
N ASN A 446 13.16 -6.94 -4.50
CA ASN A 446 12.71 -8.31 -4.80
C ASN A 446 12.21 -8.45 -6.24
N THR A 447 11.46 -7.47 -6.73
CA THR A 447 10.90 -7.39 -8.08
C THR A 447 10.63 -5.93 -8.48
N ALA A 448 10.59 -5.62 -9.77
CA ALA A 448 10.44 -4.25 -10.24
C ALA A 448 8.97 -3.91 -10.56
N ILE A 449 8.34 -4.68 -11.43
CA ILE A 449 6.96 -4.48 -11.88
C ILE A 449 6.13 -5.65 -11.39
N ARG A 450 5.24 -5.40 -10.42
CA ARG A 450 4.59 -6.46 -9.64
C ARG A 450 3.07 -6.34 -9.64
N LEU A 451 2.38 -7.42 -9.94
CA LEU A 451 0.93 -7.56 -9.78
C LEU A 451 0.66 -8.70 -8.80
N LYS A 452 -0.21 -8.49 -7.82
CA LYS A 452 -0.54 -9.48 -6.78
C LYS A 452 -2.06 -9.60 -6.64
N THR A 453 -2.57 -10.82 -6.68
CA THR A 453 -3.97 -11.14 -6.36
C THR A 453 -4.12 -12.62 -6.07
N ASN A 454 -5.30 -13.06 -5.63
CA ASN A 454 -5.67 -14.47 -5.52
C ASN A 454 -7.21 -14.59 -5.55
N LEU A 455 -7.72 -15.81 -5.41
CA LEU A 455 -9.16 -16.08 -5.43
C LEU A 455 -9.95 -15.52 -4.24
N ASN A 456 -9.33 -14.92 -3.22
CA ASN A 456 -10.06 -14.16 -2.21
C ASN A 456 -10.51 -12.79 -2.75
N ARG A 457 -9.70 -12.16 -3.61
CA ARG A 457 -9.85 -10.73 -3.94
C ARG A 457 -10.98 -10.45 -4.90
N GLY A 458 -11.14 -11.26 -5.96
CA GLY A 458 -11.96 -10.86 -7.11
C GLY A 458 -11.40 -9.62 -7.77
N GLY A 459 -12.26 -8.70 -8.19
CA GLY A 459 -11.84 -7.43 -8.79
C GLY A 459 -11.05 -7.63 -10.09
N TYR A 460 -10.23 -6.64 -10.43
CA TYR A 460 -9.43 -6.65 -11.65
C TYR A 460 -8.15 -5.84 -11.49
N LEU A 461 -7.11 -6.21 -12.25
CA LEU A 461 -5.93 -5.39 -12.50
C LEU A 461 -5.85 -5.16 -14.00
N ARG A 462 -6.08 -3.92 -14.47
CA ARG A 462 -6.11 -3.64 -15.91
C ARG A 462 -5.60 -2.30 -16.32
N ASN A 463 -5.31 -2.13 -17.62
CA ASN A 463 -4.88 -0.86 -18.19
C ASN A 463 -3.67 -0.29 -17.41
N PHE A 464 -2.61 -1.09 -17.33
CA PHE A 464 -1.36 -0.71 -16.68
C PHE A 464 -0.27 -0.52 -17.73
N TYR A 465 0.26 0.69 -17.79
CA TYR A 465 1.21 1.12 -18.80
C TYR A 465 2.53 1.51 -18.14
N VAL A 466 3.62 0.91 -18.58
CA VAL A 466 4.97 1.17 -18.09
C VAL A 466 5.87 1.54 -19.26
N ARG A 467 6.64 2.63 -19.16
CA ARG A 467 7.68 2.97 -20.13
C ARG A 467 8.90 3.65 -19.52
N ASN A 468 10.05 3.56 -20.19
CA ASN A 468 11.26 4.31 -19.85
C ASN A 468 11.70 4.06 -18.40
N VAL A 469 12.03 2.81 -18.08
CA VAL A 469 12.48 2.40 -16.74
C VAL A 469 13.92 1.93 -16.80
N LYS A 470 14.76 2.42 -15.89
CA LYS A 470 16.15 1.96 -15.73
C LYS A 470 16.31 1.25 -14.40
N ILE A 471 16.94 0.08 -14.43
CA ILE A 471 17.20 -0.76 -13.25
C ILE A 471 18.70 -1.10 -13.21
N PRO A 472 19.59 -0.14 -12.88
CA PRO A 472 21.03 -0.30 -13.06
C PRO A 472 21.63 -1.46 -12.27
N ASN A 473 21.12 -1.74 -11.06
CA ASN A 473 21.64 -2.81 -10.20
C ASN A 473 20.74 -4.06 -10.18
N GLY A 474 19.95 -4.27 -11.22
CA GLY A 474 19.07 -5.43 -11.32
C GLY A 474 18.04 -5.52 -10.18
N VAL A 475 17.48 -6.71 -10.00
CA VAL A 475 16.66 -7.10 -8.84
C VAL A 475 17.33 -8.30 -8.14
N GLN A 476 16.69 -8.85 -7.12
CA GLN A 476 17.18 -10.04 -6.42
C GLN A 476 17.59 -11.16 -7.40
N THR A 477 18.78 -11.72 -7.20
CA THR A 477 19.35 -12.75 -8.10
C THR A 477 19.10 -14.18 -7.63
N SER A 478 18.48 -14.36 -6.46
CA SER A 478 18.06 -15.66 -5.91
C SER A 478 16.53 -15.81 -5.95
N PRO A 479 16.02 -17.01 -6.25
CA PRO A 479 14.58 -17.23 -6.27
C PRO A 479 13.98 -17.17 -4.87
N SER A 480 12.73 -16.73 -4.80
CA SER A 480 11.86 -16.89 -3.64
C SER A 480 10.53 -17.46 -4.11
N PHE A 481 10.21 -18.67 -3.63
CA PHE A 481 9.21 -19.48 -4.29
C PHE A 481 7.79 -19.34 -3.74
N TYR A 482 6.83 -19.49 -4.65
CA TYR A 482 5.41 -19.68 -4.41
C TYR A 482 5.13 -20.89 -3.49
N ALA A 483 4.17 -20.71 -2.58
CA ALA A 483 3.70 -21.73 -1.65
C ALA A 483 2.28 -22.16 -2.02
N SER A 484 2.19 -23.30 -2.72
CA SER A 484 0.95 -23.87 -3.22
C SER A 484 0.04 -24.46 -2.14
N LEU A 485 -1.27 -24.49 -2.39
CA LEU A 485 -2.21 -25.30 -1.63
C LEU A 485 -2.13 -26.79 -2.01
N PRO A 486 -2.54 -27.72 -1.11
CA PRO A 486 -2.67 -29.13 -1.44
C PRO A 486 -3.60 -29.34 -2.65
N GLY A 487 -3.17 -30.15 -3.61
CA GLY A 487 -3.93 -30.40 -4.84
C GLY A 487 -3.73 -29.38 -5.96
N SER A 488 -2.89 -28.36 -5.75
CA SER A 488 -2.51 -27.43 -6.82
C SER A 488 -1.84 -28.16 -7.99
N PRO A 489 -2.14 -27.81 -9.25
CA PRO A 489 -1.44 -28.34 -10.42
C PRO A 489 0.00 -27.82 -10.52
N ILE A 490 0.35 -26.83 -9.70
CA ILE A 490 1.69 -26.25 -9.63
C ILE A 490 2.41 -26.86 -8.45
N ALA A 491 3.54 -27.52 -8.72
CA ALA A 491 4.36 -28.11 -7.67
C ALA A 491 4.89 -27.01 -6.73
N SER A 492 4.86 -27.27 -5.43
CA SER A 492 5.38 -26.34 -4.43
C SER A 492 6.86 -26.03 -4.67
N LYS A 493 7.29 -24.80 -4.36
CA LYS A 493 8.68 -24.34 -4.49
C LYS A 493 9.26 -24.37 -5.90
N THR A 494 8.43 -24.27 -6.94
CA THR A 494 8.89 -24.29 -8.34
C THR A 494 8.86 -22.93 -9.03
N VAL A 495 7.97 -22.03 -8.59
CA VAL A 495 7.76 -20.73 -9.25
C VAL A 495 8.28 -19.60 -8.38
N ALA A 496 9.16 -18.76 -8.89
CA ALA A 496 9.78 -17.66 -8.13
C ALA A 496 8.95 -16.36 -8.14
N THR A 497 7.68 -16.40 -7.74
CA THR A 497 6.80 -15.21 -7.71
C THR A 497 7.05 -14.28 -6.53
N ALA A 498 7.61 -14.77 -5.42
CA ALA A 498 7.76 -13.95 -4.22
C ALA A 498 8.93 -12.96 -4.34
N ALA A 499 10.00 -13.33 -5.05
CA ALA A 499 11.15 -12.48 -5.38
C ALA A 499 12.01 -13.15 -6.45
N GLY A 500 12.79 -12.33 -7.16
CA GLY A 500 13.82 -12.77 -8.09
C GLY A 500 13.50 -12.49 -9.55
N ALA A 501 12.33 -11.92 -9.85
CA ALA A 501 11.91 -11.61 -11.21
C ALA A 501 11.74 -10.12 -11.46
N VAL A 502 12.09 -9.65 -12.67
CA VAL A 502 11.92 -8.23 -13.03
C VAL A 502 10.44 -7.90 -13.17
N VAL A 503 9.71 -8.72 -13.94
CA VAL A 503 8.26 -8.60 -14.12
C VAL A 503 7.58 -9.80 -13.47
N THR A 504 6.69 -9.57 -12.51
CA THR A 504 5.99 -10.61 -11.77
C THR A 504 4.50 -10.37 -11.72
N PHE A 505 3.70 -11.29 -12.24
CA PHE A 505 2.26 -11.34 -11.98
C PHE A 505 2.02 -12.58 -11.12
N ASP A 506 1.66 -12.38 -9.86
CA ASP A 506 1.34 -13.41 -8.90
C ASP A 506 -0.17 -13.38 -8.63
N CYS A 507 -0.94 -14.07 -9.47
CA CYS A 507 -2.41 -14.12 -9.36
C CYS A 507 -2.91 -15.26 -8.47
N ASP A 508 -2.01 -15.88 -7.73
CA ASP A 508 -2.32 -16.81 -6.65
C ASP A 508 -1.46 -16.48 -5.41
N TYR A 509 -1.35 -15.18 -5.12
CA TYR A 509 -0.51 -14.66 -4.06
C TYR A 509 -0.94 -15.18 -2.69
N THR A 510 -0.02 -15.90 -2.02
CA THR A 510 -0.17 -16.43 -0.65
C THR A 510 -1.55 -17.05 -0.39
N PRO A 511 -1.97 -18.09 -1.13
CA PRO A 511 -3.34 -18.60 -1.08
C PRO A 511 -3.67 -19.27 0.26
N THR A 512 -2.63 -19.68 0.99
CA THR A 512 -2.71 -20.21 2.35
C THR A 512 -3.03 -19.15 3.42
N ALA A 513 -2.89 -17.86 3.10
CA ALA A 513 -3.14 -16.77 4.04
C ALA A 513 -4.60 -16.33 4.09
N ASP A 514 -5.43 -16.75 3.13
CA ASP A 514 -6.85 -16.38 3.06
C ASP A 514 -7.72 -17.64 3.07
N THR A 515 -8.60 -17.77 4.09
CA THR A 515 -9.51 -18.93 4.21
C THR A 515 -10.60 -18.94 3.14
N VAL A 516 -11.10 -17.76 2.74
CA VAL A 516 -12.20 -17.60 1.78
C VAL A 516 -11.63 -17.33 0.39
N ARG A 517 -11.86 -18.21 -0.59
CA ARG A 517 -11.31 -18.14 -1.96
C ARG A 517 -12.40 -18.36 -3.01
N LEU A 518 -13.31 -17.39 -3.12
CA LEU A 518 -14.58 -17.52 -3.84
C LEU A 518 -14.69 -16.64 -5.10
N ARG A 519 -13.71 -15.78 -5.34
CA ARG A 519 -13.83 -14.64 -6.26
C ARG A 519 -12.62 -14.61 -7.19
N PRO A 520 -12.72 -15.23 -8.38
CA PRO A 520 -11.65 -15.18 -9.37
C PRO A 520 -11.35 -13.74 -9.81
N PRO A 521 -10.07 -13.30 -9.79
CA PRO A 521 -9.68 -11.99 -10.29
C PRO A 521 -9.52 -12.00 -11.81
N VAL A 522 -9.57 -10.81 -12.42
CA VAL A 522 -9.24 -10.61 -13.84
C VAL A 522 -7.94 -9.78 -13.95
N VAL A 523 -7.02 -10.19 -14.81
CA VAL A 523 -5.81 -9.43 -15.12
C VAL A 523 -5.68 -9.29 -16.63
N ASP A 524 -5.77 -8.06 -17.13
CA ASP A 524 -5.79 -7.79 -18.56
C ASP A 524 -5.20 -6.43 -18.96
N ASN A 525 -4.76 -6.30 -20.21
CA ASN A 525 -4.26 -5.04 -20.77
C ASN A 525 -3.08 -4.43 -19.99
N ILE A 526 -1.95 -5.14 -19.99
CA ILE A 526 -0.70 -4.69 -19.38
C ILE A 526 0.33 -4.45 -20.47
N GLN A 527 0.88 -3.24 -20.52
CA GLN A 527 1.77 -2.77 -21.58
C GLN A 527 3.08 -2.29 -20.95
N ILE A 528 4.17 -3.00 -21.18
CA ILE A 528 5.49 -2.68 -20.62
C ILE A 528 6.43 -2.40 -21.77
N SER A 529 7.12 -1.27 -21.75
CA SER A 529 8.05 -0.89 -22.81
C SER A 529 9.32 -0.23 -22.30
N ASN A 530 10.40 -0.31 -23.08
CA ASN A 530 11.64 0.44 -22.83
C ASN A 530 12.15 0.33 -21.37
N VAL A 531 12.26 -0.91 -20.88
CA VAL A 531 12.88 -1.24 -19.59
C VAL A 531 14.29 -1.72 -19.84
N THR A 532 15.28 -1.17 -19.14
CA THR A 532 16.68 -1.62 -19.23
C THR A 532 17.18 -2.04 -17.85
N VAL A 533 17.73 -3.26 -17.75
CA VAL A 533 18.18 -3.86 -16.50
C VAL A 533 19.67 -4.17 -16.57
N GLY A 534 20.43 -3.62 -15.62
CA GLY A 534 21.85 -3.88 -15.48
C GLY A 534 22.14 -5.14 -14.68
N ASN A 535 23.38 -5.61 -14.77
CA ASN A 535 23.86 -6.79 -14.07
C ASN A 535 24.69 -6.39 -12.84
N VAL A 536 24.53 -7.11 -11.75
CA VAL A 536 25.35 -7.01 -10.54
C VAL A 536 26.14 -8.29 -10.31
N LYS A 537 27.21 -8.19 -9.51
CA LYS A 537 28.01 -9.34 -9.10
C LYS A 537 27.29 -10.11 -8.00
N THR A 538 26.79 -11.29 -8.32
CA THR A 538 26.13 -12.19 -7.36
C THR A 538 27.09 -12.64 -6.25
N LYS A 539 26.55 -13.23 -5.18
CA LYS A 539 27.34 -13.89 -4.12
C LYS A 539 28.29 -14.97 -4.65
N LYS A 540 27.99 -15.58 -5.81
CA LYS A 540 28.84 -16.59 -6.46
C LYS A 540 29.90 -15.98 -7.40
N GLY A 541 29.94 -14.65 -7.53
CA GLY A 541 30.89 -13.92 -8.38
C GLY A 541 30.46 -13.76 -9.84
N GLU A 542 29.36 -14.38 -10.25
CA GLU A 542 28.76 -14.25 -11.59
C GLU A 542 28.04 -12.91 -11.76
N LEU A 543 28.00 -12.37 -12.98
CA LEU A 543 27.17 -11.21 -13.31
C LEU A 543 25.74 -11.66 -13.62
N ALA A 544 24.76 -11.11 -12.90
CA ALA A 544 23.35 -11.36 -13.16
C ALA A 544 22.48 -10.12 -12.88
N SER A 545 21.39 -9.98 -13.64
CA SER A 545 20.39 -8.92 -13.45
C SER A 545 19.26 -9.31 -12.50
N CYS A 546 18.94 -10.60 -12.43
CA CYS A 546 17.80 -11.15 -11.73
C CYS A 546 17.95 -12.68 -11.63
N TYR A 547 17.08 -13.36 -10.90
CA TYR A 547 16.94 -14.81 -11.05
C TYR A 547 16.22 -15.16 -12.36
N GLN A 548 15.11 -14.48 -12.64
CA GLN A 548 14.21 -14.72 -13.76
C GLN A 548 13.82 -13.41 -14.45
N ALA A 549 13.67 -13.36 -15.78
CA ALA A 549 13.22 -12.12 -16.42
C ALA A 549 11.72 -11.85 -16.16
N ILE A 550 10.87 -12.84 -16.47
CA ILE A 550 9.41 -12.70 -16.41
C ILE A 550 8.79 -13.90 -15.68
N VAL A 551 7.87 -13.65 -14.75
CA VAL A 551 7.03 -14.69 -14.15
C VAL A 551 5.58 -14.24 -14.21
N ILE A 552 4.73 -15.00 -14.91
CA ILE A 552 3.28 -14.76 -14.93
C ILE A 552 2.59 -16.04 -14.44
N LEU A 553 2.24 -16.04 -13.17
CA LEU A 553 1.35 -17.00 -12.55
C LEU A 553 -0.08 -16.44 -12.60
N GLY A 554 -0.87 -16.90 -13.57
CA GLY A 554 -2.29 -16.58 -13.66
C GLY A 554 -3.13 -17.26 -12.58
N PRO A 555 -4.42 -16.91 -12.45
CA PRO A 555 -5.29 -17.45 -11.41
C PRO A 555 -5.36 -18.98 -11.41
N VAL A 556 -5.31 -19.60 -10.22
CA VAL A 556 -5.24 -21.06 -10.06
C VAL A 556 -6.61 -21.62 -9.64
N ALA A 557 -7.30 -22.29 -10.55
CA ALA A 557 -8.69 -22.71 -10.33
C ALA A 557 -8.88 -23.75 -9.21
N SER A 558 -7.88 -24.60 -8.94
CA SER A 558 -7.94 -25.60 -7.87
C SER A 558 -8.09 -25.01 -6.47
N ASP A 559 -7.77 -23.72 -6.30
CA ASP A 559 -7.75 -23.07 -5.00
C ASP A 559 -9.15 -22.58 -4.58
N TYR A 560 -10.13 -22.63 -5.49
CA TYR A 560 -11.51 -22.23 -5.24
C TYR A 560 -12.16 -23.18 -4.22
N ASN A 561 -12.73 -22.61 -3.16
CA ASN A 561 -13.38 -23.38 -2.09
C ASN A 561 -14.85 -22.98 -1.86
N GLY A 562 -15.51 -22.52 -2.92
CA GLY A 562 -16.88 -22.04 -2.88
C GLY A 562 -17.95 -23.02 -3.34
N PRO A 563 -19.21 -22.55 -3.33
CA PRO A 563 -20.33 -23.28 -3.92
C PRO A 563 -20.11 -23.61 -5.40
N GLN A 564 -20.65 -24.73 -5.85
CA GLN A 564 -20.64 -25.13 -7.26
C GLN A 564 -21.92 -24.63 -7.98
N PRO A 565 -21.86 -24.35 -9.30
CA PRO A 565 -20.69 -24.42 -10.17
C PRO A 565 -19.70 -23.27 -9.90
N MET A 566 -18.41 -23.59 -9.96
CA MET A 566 -17.34 -22.60 -9.83
C MET A 566 -17.45 -21.50 -10.91
N PRO A 567 -17.27 -20.21 -10.56
CA PRO A 567 -17.15 -19.14 -11.54
C PRO A 567 -15.97 -19.34 -12.49
N ALA A 568 -16.06 -18.78 -13.70
CA ALA A 568 -14.97 -18.89 -14.67
C ALA A 568 -13.67 -18.29 -14.12
N VAL A 569 -12.61 -19.09 -14.12
CA VAL A 569 -11.24 -18.67 -13.81
C VAL A 569 -10.53 -18.44 -15.14
N VAL A 570 -10.39 -17.17 -15.52
CA VAL A 570 -9.88 -16.78 -16.84
C VAL A 570 -8.36 -16.58 -16.84
N PRO A 571 -7.68 -16.80 -17.98
CA PRO A 571 -6.25 -16.52 -18.08
C PRO A 571 -5.93 -15.04 -17.98
N VAL A 572 -4.67 -14.72 -17.66
CA VAL A 572 -4.10 -13.40 -17.89
C VAL A 572 -4.07 -13.15 -19.41
N THR A 573 -4.54 -11.99 -19.86
CA THR A 573 -4.66 -11.69 -21.31
C THR A 573 -4.17 -10.29 -21.68
N ASN A 574 -3.94 -10.07 -22.98
CA ASN A 574 -3.60 -8.75 -23.53
C ASN A 574 -2.38 -8.13 -22.83
N VAL A 575 -1.30 -8.90 -22.73
CA VAL A 575 -0.03 -8.45 -22.16
C VAL A 575 0.98 -8.26 -23.30
N VAL A 576 1.60 -7.09 -23.36
CA VAL A 576 2.66 -6.79 -24.32
C VAL A 576 3.88 -6.28 -23.56
N ILE A 577 5.04 -6.87 -23.85
CA ILE A 577 6.34 -6.42 -23.36
C ILE A 577 7.20 -6.13 -24.58
N SER A 578 7.66 -4.89 -24.72
CA SER A 578 8.36 -4.44 -25.92
C SER A 578 9.60 -3.60 -25.64
N ASP A 579 10.61 -3.67 -26.51
CA ASP A 579 11.80 -2.81 -26.43
C ASP A 579 12.52 -2.87 -25.06
N CYS A 580 12.46 -4.02 -24.39
CA CYS A 580 13.08 -4.22 -23.08
C CYS A 580 14.40 -4.97 -23.19
N ASP A 581 15.37 -4.64 -22.34
CA ASP A 581 16.58 -5.42 -22.10
C ASP A 581 16.61 -5.84 -20.63
N PHE A 582 16.40 -7.13 -20.36
CA PHE A 582 16.35 -7.68 -19.01
C PHE A 582 17.74 -8.11 -18.49
N GLY A 583 18.82 -7.75 -19.17
CA GLY A 583 20.18 -8.11 -18.77
C GLY A 583 20.36 -9.63 -18.82
N THR A 584 21.12 -10.18 -17.87
CA THR A 584 21.45 -11.61 -17.83
C THR A 584 20.85 -12.28 -16.59
N PRO A 585 19.71 -12.98 -16.69
CA PRO A 585 19.17 -13.75 -15.57
C PRO A 585 20.10 -14.89 -15.13
N VAL A 586 19.97 -15.31 -13.87
CA VAL A 586 20.61 -16.55 -13.39
C VAL A 586 19.99 -17.77 -14.06
N ASN A 587 18.65 -17.85 -14.14
CA ASN A 587 17.95 -18.93 -14.84
C ASN A 587 17.84 -18.65 -16.34
N ARG A 588 18.96 -18.81 -17.05
CA ARG A 588 19.05 -18.51 -18.50
C ARG A 588 18.28 -19.51 -19.37
N GLU A 589 18.14 -20.75 -18.91
CA GLU A 589 17.52 -21.83 -19.67
C GLU A 589 16.01 -21.66 -19.77
N GLN A 590 15.39 -21.11 -18.73
CA GLN A 590 13.95 -20.86 -18.69
C GLN A 590 13.72 -19.39 -18.36
N PRO A 591 14.01 -18.43 -19.26
CA PRO A 591 14.02 -16.99 -18.95
C PRO A 591 12.66 -16.44 -18.50
N TRP A 592 11.57 -17.18 -18.72
CA TRP A 592 10.24 -16.89 -18.21
C TRP A 592 9.51 -18.13 -17.71
N TYR A 593 8.54 -17.92 -16.81
CA TYR A 593 7.55 -18.91 -16.38
C TYR A 593 6.14 -18.38 -16.64
N LEU A 594 5.27 -19.22 -17.19
CA LEU A 594 3.88 -18.88 -17.51
C LEU A 594 2.93 -19.99 -17.02
N TYR A 595 1.79 -19.60 -16.45
CA TYR A 595 0.67 -20.50 -16.12
C TYR A 595 -0.65 -19.75 -16.26
N ASN A 596 -1.63 -20.33 -16.96
CA ASN A 596 -2.94 -19.71 -17.21
C ASN A 596 -2.80 -18.30 -17.84
N VAL A 597 -2.07 -18.25 -18.97
CA VAL A 597 -1.76 -17.04 -19.72
C VAL A 597 -2.13 -17.24 -21.17
N LYS A 598 -2.77 -16.25 -21.79
CA LYS A 598 -3.13 -16.30 -23.21
C LYS A 598 -2.64 -15.06 -23.94
N GLY A 599 -1.74 -15.29 -24.89
CA GLY A 599 -1.29 -14.29 -25.85
C GLY A 599 -0.37 -13.21 -25.27
N LEU A 600 0.57 -13.57 -24.38
CA LEU A 600 1.66 -12.67 -24.00
C LEU A 600 2.51 -12.38 -25.23
N GLN A 601 2.57 -11.11 -25.64
CA GLN A 601 3.39 -10.68 -26.77
C GLN A 601 4.73 -10.12 -26.27
N LEU A 602 5.82 -10.67 -26.79
CA LEU A 602 7.17 -10.13 -26.62
C LEU A 602 7.59 -9.52 -27.97
N ALA A 603 8.06 -8.27 -27.98
CA ALA A 603 8.52 -7.60 -29.20
C ALA A 603 9.84 -6.88 -28.95
N ARG A 604 10.94 -7.31 -29.59
CA ARG A 604 12.29 -6.75 -29.41
C ARG A 604 12.74 -6.78 -27.94
N VAL A 605 12.46 -7.88 -27.25
CA VAL A 605 12.88 -8.10 -25.86
C VAL A 605 14.23 -8.82 -25.85
N LYS A 606 15.23 -8.27 -25.16
CA LYS A 606 16.55 -8.86 -25.00
C LYS A 606 16.67 -9.57 -23.66
N VAL A 607 17.14 -10.81 -23.68
CA VAL A 607 17.51 -11.59 -22.48
C VAL A 607 18.85 -12.25 -22.75
N ALA A 608 19.83 -12.00 -21.87
CA ALA A 608 21.22 -12.43 -22.02
C ALA A 608 21.81 -12.10 -23.40
N GLY A 609 21.50 -10.89 -23.91
CA GLY A 609 21.95 -10.40 -25.22
C GLY A 609 21.20 -10.95 -26.43
N LYS A 610 20.30 -11.93 -26.25
CA LYS A 610 19.48 -12.49 -27.34
C LYS A 610 18.17 -11.72 -27.46
N GLU A 611 17.90 -11.17 -28.64
CA GLU A 611 16.62 -10.54 -28.95
C GLU A 611 15.53 -11.58 -29.26
N ILE A 612 14.34 -11.35 -28.74
CA ILE A 612 13.20 -12.26 -28.74
C ILE A 612 11.96 -11.46 -29.14
N SER A 613 11.30 -11.90 -30.21
CA SER A 613 9.97 -11.42 -30.62
C SER A 613 9.09 -12.64 -30.87
N THR A 614 8.05 -12.83 -30.05
CA THR A 614 7.21 -14.03 -30.08
C THR A 614 5.88 -13.79 -29.35
N THR A 615 4.94 -14.71 -29.48
CA THR A 615 3.71 -14.76 -28.68
C THR A 615 3.67 -16.05 -27.88
N LEU A 616 3.41 -15.96 -26.58
CA LEU A 616 3.43 -17.08 -25.64
C LEU A 616 2.05 -17.27 -25.01
N SER A 617 1.68 -18.51 -24.73
CA SER A 617 0.50 -18.91 -23.96
C SER A 617 0.83 -20.18 -23.16
N ALA A 618 0.19 -20.38 -22.01
CA ALA A 618 0.41 -21.51 -21.13
C ALA A 618 -0.83 -21.85 -20.30
#